data_AF-A0A952JHY7-F1
#
_entry.id   AF-A0A952JHY7-F1
#
_cell.length_a   1.000
_cell.length_b   1.000
_cell.length_c   1.000
_cell.angle_alpha   90.00
_cell.angle_beta   90.00
_cell.angle_gamma   90.00
#
_symmetry.space_group_name_H-M   'P 1'
#
loop_
_entity.id
_entity.type
_entity.pdbx_description
1 polymer ?
#
loop_
_entity_poly.entity_id
_entity_poly.type
_entity_poly.pdbx_seq_one_letter_code
_entity_poly.pdbx_strand_id
1 'polypeptide(L)'
;MKRNKIMYWVATGLVAAGMAMSGIMYLTNEEMKLNFTQIGFPIYFMMLLGIAKLLGAIALVAPVPLNVKEWAYAGFGFTFVGAVWTHIATQTPWVAPAVFLVLLITSYFFYKKVRVV
;
A
#
# COMPACT_ATOMS: atom_id res chain seq x y z
N MET A 1 25.06 -6.23 -5.42
CA MET A 1 23.87 -6.70 -6.20
C MET A 1 22.92 -7.59 -5.41
N LYS A 2 23.36 -8.73 -4.83
CA LYS A 2 22.47 -9.66 -4.10
C LYS A 2 21.71 -9.01 -2.93
N ARG A 3 22.39 -8.25 -2.06
CA ARG A 3 21.79 -7.54 -0.93
C ARG A 3 20.65 -6.60 -1.34
N ASN A 4 20.88 -5.77 -2.36
CA ASN A 4 19.87 -4.82 -2.85
C ASN A 4 18.64 -5.54 -3.39
N LYS A 5 18.84 -6.65 -4.10
CA LYS A 5 17.75 -7.50 -4.62
C LYS A 5 16.93 -8.13 -3.49
N ILE A 6 17.59 -8.62 -2.44
CA ILE A 6 16.92 -9.16 -1.25
C ILE A 6 16.10 -8.07 -0.55
N MET A 7 16.71 -6.91 -0.26
CA MET A 7 15.99 -5.80 0.40
C MET A 7 14.80 -5.31 -0.42
N TYR A 8 14.96 -5.18 -1.74
CA TYR A 8 13.85 -4.87 -2.65
C TYR A 8 12.71 -5.88 -2.53
N TRP A 9 13.00 -7.18 -2.69
CA TRP A 9 11.95 -8.20 -2.71
C TRP A 9 11.29 -8.42 -1.35
N VAL A 10 12.04 -8.33 -0.25
CA VAL A 10 11.46 -8.41 1.09
C VAL A 10 10.50 -7.24 1.33
N ALA A 11 10.95 -6.00 1.10
CA ALA A 11 10.10 -4.83 1.31
C ALA A 11 8.88 -4.82 0.38
N THR A 12 9.08 -5.14 -0.91
CA THR A 12 8.00 -5.21 -1.90
C THR A 12 7.00 -6.32 -1.57
N GLY A 13 7.49 -7.49 -1.16
CA GLY A 13 6.64 -8.62 -0.76
C GLY A 13 5.78 -8.29 0.44
N LEU A 14 6.35 -7.66 1.48
CA LEU A 14 5.60 -7.24 2.68
C LEU A 14 4.52 -6.20 2.34
N VAL A 15 4.87 -5.18 1.55
CA VAL A 15 3.90 -4.17 1.10
C VAL A 15 2.79 -4.81 0.27
N ALA A 16 3.14 -5.61 -0.73
CA ALA A 16 2.16 -6.24 -1.62
C ALA A 16 1.24 -7.20 -0.85
N ALA A 17 1.78 -8.02 0.04
CA ALA A 17 0.99 -8.95 0.85
C ALA A 17 0.05 -8.20 1.82
N GLY A 18 0.56 -7.17 2.51
CA GLY A 18 -0.26 -6.35 3.40
C GLY A 18 -1.37 -5.61 2.67
N MET A 19 -1.08 -5.07 1.47
CA MET A 19 -2.07 -4.38 0.65
C MET A 19 -3.08 -5.33 0.01
N ALA A 20 -2.67 -6.54 -0.37
CA ALA A 20 -3.57 -7.58 -0.83
C ALA A 20 -4.56 -7.99 0.29
N MET A 21 -4.05 -8.27 1.49
CA MET A 21 -4.87 -8.60 2.65
C MET A 21 -5.83 -7.46 3.00
N SER A 22 -5.33 -6.23 3.11
CA SER A 22 -6.15 -5.06 3.38
C SER A 22 -7.21 -4.82 2.29
N GLY A 23 -6.83 -4.98 1.02
CA GLY A 23 -7.75 -4.85 -0.11
C GLY A 23 -8.89 -5.88 -0.07
N ILE A 24 -8.58 -7.14 0.26
CA ILE A 24 -9.60 -8.19 0.44
C ILE A 24 -10.52 -7.83 1.60
N MET A 25 -9.98 -7.43 2.75
CA MET A 25 -10.78 -7.02 3.91
C MET A 25 -11.70 -5.84 3.59
N TYR A 26 -11.25 -4.88 2.76
CA TYR A 26 -12.07 -3.76 2.32
C TYR A 26 -13.28 -4.20 1.47
N LEU A 27 -13.23 -5.38 0.87
CA LEU A 27 -14.30 -5.90 0.01
C LEU A 27 -15.20 -6.91 0.73
N THR A 28 -14.69 -7.61 1.75
CA THR A 28 -15.38 -8.75 2.36
C THR A 28 -15.79 -8.55 3.82
N ASN A 29 -15.16 -7.62 4.56
CA ASN A 29 -15.38 -7.48 5.99
C ASN A 29 -16.47 -6.42 6.30
N GLU A 30 -17.57 -6.84 6.94
CA GLU A 30 -18.70 -5.98 7.30
C GLU A 30 -18.37 -4.96 8.41
N GLU A 31 -17.53 -5.33 9.38
CA GLU A 31 -17.09 -4.42 10.45
C GLU A 31 -16.29 -3.25 9.86
N MET A 32 -15.45 -3.50 8.86
CA MET A 32 -14.70 -2.45 8.16
C MET A 32 -15.64 -1.49 7.43
N LYS A 33 -16.74 -1.98 6.84
CA LYS A 33 -17.76 -1.12 6.22
C LYS A 33 -18.40 -0.20 7.25
N LEU A 34 -18.75 -0.74 8.42
CA LEU A 34 -19.32 0.03 9.53
C LEU A 34 -18.34 1.10 10.03
N ASN A 35 -17.07 0.76 10.20
CA ASN A 35 -16.05 1.71 10.62
C ASN A 35 -15.91 2.87 9.62
N PHE A 36 -15.91 2.58 8.31
CA PHE A 36 -15.84 3.60 7.26
C PHE A 36 -17.06 4.53 7.28
N THR A 37 -18.27 4.00 7.46
CA THR A 37 -19.47 4.84 7.53
C THR A 37 -19.50 5.70 8.79
N GLN A 38 -19.01 5.21 9.94
CA GLN A 38 -18.89 5.97 11.18
C GLN A 38 -17.97 7.18 11.06
N ILE A 39 -16.90 7.09 10.25
CA ILE A 39 -15.99 8.22 9.99
C ILE A 39 -16.42 9.06 8.76
N GLY A 40 -17.63 8.85 8.25
CA GLY A 40 -18.24 9.66 7.18
C GLY A 40 -17.79 9.30 5.75
N PHE A 41 -17.05 8.21 5.55
CA PHE A 41 -16.68 7.74 4.23
C PHE A 41 -17.74 6.80 3.64
N PRO A 42 -18.16 7.01 2.38
CA PRO A 42 -19.16 6.14 1.76
C PRO A 42 -18.57 4.76 1.40
N ILE A 43 -19.40 3.72 1.45
CA ILE A 43 -18.98 2.33 1.20
C ILE A 43 -18.39 2.15 -0.20
N TYR A 44 -18.93 2.82 -1.23
CA TYR A 44 -18.37 2.72 -2.58
C TYR A 44 -16.93 3.23 -2.67
N PHE A 45 -16.56 4.22 -1.84
CA PHE A 45 -15.18 4.72 -1.77
C PHE A 45 -14.26 3.69 -1.11
N MET A 46 -14.73 3.02 -0.05
CA MET A 46 -14.01 1.90 0.54
C MET A 46 -13.79 0.77 -0.47
N MET A 47 -14.80 0.40 -1.23
CA MET A 47 -14.67 -0.63 -2.27
C MET A 47 -13.68 -0.23 -3.37
N LEU A 48 -13.75 1.03 -3.84
CA LEU A 48 -12.79 1.57 -4.80
C LEU A 48 -11.35 1.46 -4.27
N LEU A 49 -11.12 1.84 -3.01
CA LEU A 49 -9.82 1.69 -2.35
C LEU A 49 -9.39 0.23 -2.23
N GLY A 50 -10.32 -0.69 -1.97
CA GLY A 50 -10.05 -2.12 -1.90
C GLY A 50 -9.53 -2.66 -3.23
N ILE A 51 -10.25 -2.40 -4.33
CA ILE A 51 -9.86 -2.79 -5.68
C ILE A 51 -8.51 -2.16 -6.06
N ALA A 52 -8.33 -0.86 -5.79
CA ALA A 52 -7.09 -0.17 -6.09
C ALA A 52 -5.88 -0.76 -5.35
N LYS A 53 -6.05 -1.18 -4.07
CA LYS A 53 -4.98 -1.86 -3.32
C LYS A 53 -4.59 -3.20 -3.96
N LEU A 54 -5.56 -3.98 -4.44
CA LEU A 54 -5.27 -5.25 -5.11
C LEU A 54 -4.50 -5.03 -6.42
N LEU A 55 -4.96 -4.10 -7.26
CA LEU A 55 -4.29 -3.75 -8.51
C LEU A 55 -2.88 -3.20 -8.28
N GLY A 56 -2.72 -2.33 -7.28
CA GLY A 56 -1.42 -1.80 -6.87
C GLY A 56 -0.47 -2.88 -6.38
N ALA A 57 -0.95 -3.82 -5.56
CA ALA A 57 -0.15 -4.93 -5.04
C ALA A 57 0.35 -5.83 -6.18
N ILE A 58 -0.53 -6.14 -7.14
CA ILE A 58 -0.17 -6.88 -8.37
C ILE A 58 0.87 -6.09 -9.16
N ALA A 59 0.66 -4.80 -9.39
CA ALA A 59 1.59 -3.95 -10.15
C ALA A 59 2.98 -3.84 -9.51
N LEU A 60 3.10 -3.87 -8.18
CA LEU A 60 4.39 -3.88 -7.50
C LEU A 60 5.20 -5.16 -7.77
N VAL A 61 4.54 -6.32 -7.78
CA VAL A 61 5.20 -7.64 -7.90
C VAL A 61 5.39 -8.06 -9.35
N ALA A 62 4.39 -7.82 -10.19
CA ALA A 62 4.38 -8.27 -11.57
C ALA A 62 5.42 -7.53 -12.45
N PRO A 63 5.85 -8.15 -13.57
CA PRO A 63 6.72 -7.53 -14.56
C PRO A 63 5.94 -6.57 -15.46
N VAL A 64 5.39 -5.50 -14.86
CA VAL A 64 4.63 -4.45 -15.58
C VAL A 64 5.55 -3.35 -16.12
N PRO A 65 5.09 -2.57 -17.11
CA PRO A 65 5.79 -1.37 -17.57
C PRO A 65 6.16 -0.40 -16.44
N LEU A 66 7.26 0.34 -16.61
CA LEU A 66 7.80 1.23 -15.58
C LEU A 66 6.77 2.25 -15.08
N ASN A 67 6.06 2.90 -16.00
CA ASN A 67 5.04 3.90 -15.68
C ASN A 67 3.97 3.33 -14.74
N VAL A 68 3.49 2.11 -14.99
CA VAL A 68 2.52 1.43 -14.12
C VAL A 68 3.09 1.20 -12.72
N LYS A 69 4.36 0.78 -12.64
CA LYS A 69 5.03 0.56 -11.35
C LYS A 69 5.23 1.85 -10.57
N GLU A 70 5.64 2.94 -11.22
CA GLU A 70 5.77 4.27 -10.59
C GLU A 70 4.41 4.78 -10.10
N TRP A 71 3.32 4.53 -10.85
CA TRP A 71 1.97 4.88 -10.41
C TRP A 71 1.53 4.09 -9.18
N ALA A 72 1.86 2.80 -9.11
CA ALA A 72 1.59 1.98 -7.92
C ALA A 72 2.35 2.52 -6.69
N TYR A 73 3.63 2.88 -6.85
CA TYR A 73 4.41 3.51 -5.78
C TYR A 73 3.81 4.85 -5.32
N ALA A 74 3.43 5.73 -6.26
CA ALA A 74 2.81 7.01 -5.93
C ALA A 74 1.46 6.83 -5.21
N GLY A 75 0.59 5.96 -5.75
CA GLY A 75 -0.72 5.68 -5.17
C GLY A 75 -0.64 5.13 -3.75
N PHE A 76 0.25 4.16 -3.50
CA PHE A 76 0.48 3.67 -2.14
C PHE A 76 1.13 4.71 -1.23
N GLY A 77 2.04 5.55 -1.77
CA GLY A 77 2.63 6.66 -1.03
C GLY A 77 1.55 7.60 -0.49
N PHE A 78 0.65 8.08 -1.36
CA PHE A 78 -0.47 8.91 -0.94
C PHE A 78 -1.41 8.20 0.02
N THR A 79 -1.67 6.90 -0.21
CA THR A 79 -2.53 6.09 0.68
C THR A 79 -1.94 6.01 2.09
N PHE A 80 -0.64 5.73 2.23
CA PHE A 80 -0.02 5.60 3.55
C PHE A 80 0.15 6.94 4.25
N VAL A 81 0.52 8.01 3.54
CA VAL A 81 0.57 9.36 4.11
C VAL A 81 -0.82 9.79 4.58
N GLY A 82 -1.85 9.60 3.75
CA GLY A 82 -3.23 9.89 4.10
C GLY A 82 -3.73 9.05 5.28
N ALA A 83 -3.37 7.77 5.34
CA ALA A 83 -3.72 6.90 6.47
C ALA A 83 -3.06 7.37 7.77
N VAL A 84 -1.76 7.67 7.76
CA VAL A 84 -1.06 8.23 8.94
C VAL A 84 -1.75 9.52 9.39
N TRP A 85 -2.03 10.43 8.46
CA TRP A 85 -2.69 11.70 8.75
C TRP A 85 -4.07 11.49 9.40
N THR A 86 -4.91 10.66 8.80
CA THR A 86 -6.26 10.36 9.31
C THR A 86 -6.21 9.71 10.69
N HIS A 87 -5.29 8.76 10.92
CA HIS A 87 -5.14 8.13 12.23
C HIS A 87 -4.69 9.12 13.31
N ILE A 88 -3.76 10.03 13.00
CA ILE A 88 -3.36 11.11 13.92
C ILE A 88 -4.54 12.05 14.20
N ALA A 89 -5.25 12.50 13.17
CA ALA A 89 -6.37 13.42 13.30
C ALA A 89 -7.56 12.83 14.08
N THR A 90 -7.73 11.51 14.03
CA THR A 90 -8.80 10.77 14.74
C THR A 90 -8.33 10.14 16.05
N GLN A 91 -7.08 10.40 16.48
CA GLN A 91 -6.48 9.85 17.71
C GLN A 91 -6.50 8.31 17.76
N THR A 92 -6.31 7.65 16.62
CA THR A 92 -6.23 6.19 16.48
C THR A 92 -4.80 5.74 16.15
N PRO A 93 -4.47 4.44 16.32
CA PRO A 93 -3.10 3.95 16.09
C PRO A 93 -2.60 4.16 14.64
N TRP A 94 -1.53 4.94 14.49
CA TRP A 94 -0.95 5.33 13.19
C TRP A 94 0.36 4.61 12.82
N VAL A 95 0.89 3.77 13.73
CA VAL A 95 2.20 3.12 13.56
C VAL A 95 2.21 2.17 12.36
N ALA A 96 1.14 1.39 12.18
CA ALA A 96 1.05 0.43 11.08
C ALA A 96 1.20 1.09 9.69
N PRO A 97 0.40 2.10 9.30
CA PRO A 97 0.59 2.77 8.01
C PRO A 97 1.94 3.49 7.88
N ALA A 98 2.52 4.00 8.98
CA ALA A 98 3.87 4.57 8.96
C ALA A 98 4.95 3.52 8.65
N VAL A 99 4.85 2.32 9.24
CA VAL A 99 5.75 1.19 8.92
C VAL A 99 5.61 0.79 7.44
N PHE A 100 4.39 0.70 6.92
CA PHE A 100 4.16 0.40 5.50
C PHE A 100 4.71 1.49 4.58
N LEU A 101 4.67 2.77 4.97
CA LEU A 101 5.30 3.87 4.24
C LEU A 101 6.83 3.69 4.19
N VAL A 102 7.47 3.36 5.31
CA VAL A 102 8.92 3.10 5.37
C VAL A 102 9.30 1.90 4.50
N LEU A 103 8.51 0.82 4.53
CA LEU A 103 8.71 -0.34 3.67
C LEU A 103 8.56 0.02 2.18
N LEU A 104 7.58 0.86 1.83
CA LEU A 104 7.37 1.32 0.46
C LEU A 104 8.56 2.16 -0.03
N ILE A 105 9.05 3.10 0.78
CA ILE A 105 10.24 3.92 0.46
C ILE A 105 11.47 3.02 0.28
N THR A 106 11.66 2.04 1.17
CA THR A 106 12.75 1.07 1.09
C THR A 106 12.67 0.25 -0.20
N SER A 107 11.47 -0.26 -0.52
CA SER A 107 11.20 -0.97 -1.78
C SER A 107 11.56 -0.10 -2.98
N TYR A 108 11.08 1.15 -3.05
CA TYR A 108 11.33 2.07 -4.15
C TYR A 108 12.83 2.38 -4.34
N PHE A 109 13.52 2.68 -3.24
CA PHE A 109 14.93 2.99 -3.26
C PHE A 109 15.77 1.84 -3.81
N PHE A 110 15.48 0.60 -3.38
CA PHE A 110 16.20 -0.57 -3.90
C PHE A 110 15.73 -1.01 -5.29
N TYR A 111 14.47 -0.75 -5.67
CA TYR A 111 13.98 -0.95 -7.04
C TYR A 111 14.83 -0.17 -8.05
N LYS A 112 15.06 1.13 -7.81
CA LYS A 112 15.90 1.96 -8.67
C LYS A 112 17.34 1.41 -8.75
N LYS A 113 17.90 0.96 -7.64
CA LYS A 113 19.27 0.39 -7.61
C LYS A 113 19.41 -0.97 -8.30
N VAL A 114 18.36 -1.79 -8.29
CA VAL A 114 18.37 -3.10 -8.95
C VAL A 114 18.12 -2.96 -10.45
N ARG A 115 17.40 -1.93 -10.87
CA ARG A 115 17.09 -1.65 -12.28
C ARG A 115 18.19 -0.93 -13.05
N VAL A 116 19.02 -0.13 -12.38
CA VAL A 116 20.13 0.63 -13.00
C VAL A 116 21.38 -0.24 -13.24
N VAL A 117 21.31 -1.54 -12.91
CA VAL A 117 22.32 -2.56 -13.25
C VAL A 117 21.72 -3.53 -14.25
#